data_AF-A0A920NS65-F1
#
_entry.id   AF-A0A920NS65-F1
#
_cell.length_a   1.000
_cell.length_b   1.000
_cell.length_c   1.000
_cell.angle_alpha   90.00
_cell.angle_beta   90.00
_cell.angle_gamma   90.00
#
_symmetry.space_group_name_H-M   'P 1'
#
loop_
_entity.id
_entity.type
_entity.pdbx_description
1 polymer ?
#
loop_
_entity_poly.entity_id
_entity_poly.type
_entity_poly.pdbx_seq_one_letter_code
_entity_poly.pdbx_strand_id
1 'polypeptide(L)'
;MAGVRDTLKQVGLYRNKYMDYHKIQPVGDLKTKDLMKTGRTMGVFYIESPATRQLLAKAGKVDFEHVVIYSSIIRPAANRYTNLMLDRIHGKSWKLLHQRIWNAWQKATASWFMKNKYPGFARKIPGVQLCPIGLSS
;
A
#
# COMPACT_ATOMS: atom_id res chain seq x y z
N MET A 1 20.30 9.65 -3.76
CA MET A 1 20.21 9.13 -2.39
C MET A 1 21.56 8.54 -1.99
N ALA A 2 22.22 9.08 -0.96
CA ALA A 2 23.54 8.60 -0.52
C ALA A 2 23.48 7.16 0.03
N GLY A 3 22.46 6.82 0.82
CA GLY A 3 22.33 5.51 1.48
C GLY A 3 22.38 4.30 0.53
N VAL A 4 21.51 4.23 -0.48
CA VAL A 4 21.48 3.09 -1.43
C VAL A 4 22.81 2.93 -2.16
N ARG A 5 23.39 4.05 -2.65
CA ARG A 5 24.65 4.03 -3.38
C ARG A 5 25.80 3.52 -2.50
N ASP A 6 25.86 3.99 -1.26
CA ASP A 6 26.95 3.65 -0.35
C ASP A 6 26.81 2.22 0.18
N THR A 7 25.59 1.72 0.39
CA THR A 7 25.33 0.29 0.61
C THR A 7 25.81 -0.55 -0.56
N LEU A 8 25.47 -0.18 -1.81
CA LEU A 8 25.93 -0.90 -3.01
C LEU A 8 27.46 -0.94 -3.11
N LYS A 9 28.15 0.12 -2.69
CA LYS A 9 29.63 0.14 -2.63
C LYS A 9 30.15 -0.86 -1.60
N GLN A 10 29.56 -0.88 -0.40
CA GLN A 10 29.99 -1.79 0.68
C GLN A 10 29.78 -3.26 0.34
N VAL A 11 28.70 -3.61 -0.37
CA VAL A 11 28.45 -5.00 -0.80
C VAL A 11 29.15 -5.36 -2.12
N GLY A 12 29.96 -4.47 -2.70
CA GLY A 12 30.69 -4.73 -3.95
C GLY A 12 29.81 -4.80 -5.21
N LEU A 13 28.58 -4.29 -5.14
CA LEU A 13 27.60 -4.30 -6.25
C LEU A 13 27.53 -2.96 -6.98
N TYR A 14 28.24 -1.94 -6.50
CA TYR A 14 28.29 -0.63 -7.14
C TYR A 14 28.95 -0.72 -8.52
N ARG A 15 28.19 -0.40 -9.58
CA ARG A 15 28.62 -0.51 -10.99
C ARG A 15 29.06 -1.93 -11.39
N ASN A 16 28.46 -2.95 -10.79
CA ASN A 16 28.74 -4.34 -11.12
C ASN A 16 28.18 -4.70 -12.53
N LYS A 17 28.96 -5.40 -13.34
CA LYS A 17 28.58 -5.84 -14.70
C LYS A 17 27.40 -6.83 -14.71
N TYR A 18 27.21 -7.58 -13.62
CA TYR A 18 26.21 -8.64 -13.49
C TYR A 18 24.94 -8.21 -12.76
N MET A 19 24.91 -7.01 -12.16
CA MET A 19 23.75 -6.51 -11.43
C MET A 19 23.54 -5.02 -11.68
N ASP A 20 22.47 -4.69 -12.40
CA ASP A 20 22.00 -3.33 -12.58
C ASP A 20 20.89 -3.02 -11.57
N TYR A 21 21.19 -2.12 -10.61
CA TYR A 21 20.24 -1.72 -9.58
C TYR A 21 18.93 -1.15 -10.16
N HIS A 22 18.98 -0.49 -11.33
CA HIS A 22 17.80 0.09 -11.96
C HIS A 22 16.86 -0.96 -12.59
N LYS A 23 17.32 -2.21 -12.71
CA LYS A 23 16.56 -3.34 -13.27
C LYS A 23 16.08 -4.33 -12.21
N ILE A 24 16.29 -4.05 -10.93
CA ILE A 24 15.79 -4.90 -9.85
C ILE A 24 14.27 -4.87 -9.89
N GLN A 25 13.65 -6.06 -9.85
CA GLN A 25 12.21 -6.19 -9.74
C GLN A 25 11.75 -5.67 -8.36
N PRO A 26 10.98 -4.56 -8.28
CA PRO A 26 10.69 -3.90 -7.01
C PRO A 26 9.56 -4.56 -6.22
N VAL A 27 8.84 -5.51 -6.83
CA VAL A 27 7.65 -6.13 -6.24
C VAL A 27 7.76 -7.66 -6.30
N GLY A 28 7.34 -8.32 -5.22
CA GLY A 28 7.18 -9.78 -5.20
C GLY A 28 8.22 -10.52 -4.36
N ASP A 29 9.26 -9.85 -3.88
CA ASP A 29 10.21 -10.47 -2.96
C ASP A 29 9.54 -10.82 -1.62
N LEU A 30 9.54 -12.12 -1.30
CA LEU A 30 8.93 -12.65 -0.08
C LEU A 30 9.71 -12.21 1.16
N LYS A 31 11.05 -12.12 1.09
CA LYS A 31 11.89 -11.73 2.22
C LYS A 31 11.60 -10.28 2.63
N THR A 32 11.52 -9.38 1.66
CA THR A 32 11.13 -7.98 1.88
C THR A 32 9.73 -7.90 2.49
N LYS A 33 8.75 -8.66 1.98
CA LYS A 33 7.39 -8.68 2.54
C LYS A 33 7.36 -9.12 4.00
N ASP A 34 8.08 -10.16 4.37
CA ASP A 34 8.07 -10.67 5.74
C ASP A 34 8.80 -9.74 6.73
N LEU A 35 9.89 -9.09 6.28
CA LEU A 35 10.55 -8.03 7.04
C LEU A 35 9.58 -6.86 7.32
N MET A 36 8.80 -6.46 6.32
CA MET A 36 7.82 -5.40 6.46
C MET A 36 6.64 -5.81 7.35
N LYS A 37 6.09 -7.02 7.18
CA LYS A 37 4.97 -7.54 8.00
C LYS A 37 5.30 -7.57 9.49
N THR A 38 6.56 -7.84 9.83
CA THR A 38 7.02 -7.89 11.22
C THR A 38 7.41 -6.52 11.78
N GLY A 39 7.29 -5.44 10.98
CA GLY A 39 7.67 -4.09 11.39
C GLY A 39 9.18 -3.90 11.58
N ARG A 40 10.02 -4.77 11.00
CA ARG A 40 11.48 -4.74 11.10
C ARG A 40 12.10 -3.81 10.06
N THR A 41 11.54 -2.62 9.89
CA THR A 41 11.88 -1.67 8.81
C THR A 41 12.79 -0.52 9.25
N MET A 42 13.67 -0.76 10.24
CA MET A 42 14.66 0.24 10.63
C MET A 42 15.62 0.52 9.47
N GLY A 43 15.86 1.81 9.17
CA GLY A 43 16.68 2.23 8.03
C GLY A 43 15.98 2.11 6.67
N VAL A 44 14.70 1.71 6.64
CA VAL A 44 13.90 1.71 5.41
C VAL A 44 13.19 3.04 5.28
N PHE A 45 13.58 3.79 4.24
CA PHE A 45 13.03 5.12 3.97
C PHE A 45 11.49 5.11 3.99
N TYR A 46 10.91 6.17 4.55
CA TYR A 46 9.45 6.41 4.64
C TYR A 46 8.67 5.57 5.67
N ILE A 47 9.19 4.42 6.09
CA ILE A 47 8.49 3.48 7.00
C ILE A 47 9.32 3.06 8.23
N GLU A 48 10.34 3.84 8.57
CA GLU A 48 11.23 3.57 9.71
C GLU A 48 10.66 4.01 11.07
N SER A 49 9.68 4.93 11.07
CA SER A 49 9.22 5.55 12.32
C SER A 49 8.56 4.51 13.24
N PRO A 50 8.70 4.65 14.58
CA PRO A 50 8.15 3.69 15.54
C PRO A 50 6.65 3.44 15.34
N ALA A 51 5.87 4.50 15.05
CA ALA A 51 4.44 4.41 14.78
C ALA A 51 4.14 3.56 13.52
N THR A 52 4.90 3.77 12.43
CA THR A 52 4.71 2.99 11.19
C THR A 52 5.06 1.53 11.38
N ARG A 53 6.15 1.26 12.09
CA ARG A 53 6.60 -0.10 12.41
C ARG A 53 5.56 -0.88 13.22
N GLN A 54 5.00 -0.25 14.24
CA GLN A 54 3.92 -0.85 15.04
C GLN A 54 2.66 -1.07 14.20
N LEU A 55 2.33 -0.14 13.32
CA LEU A 55 1.16 -0.25 12.44
C LEU A 55 1.32 -1.42 11.45
N LEU A 56 2.48 -1.56 10.83
CA LEU A 56 2.81 -2.68 9.95
C LEU A 56 2.67 -4.02 10.67
N ALA A 57 3.26 -4.13 11.87
CA ALA A 57 3.18 -5.32 12.70
C ALA A 57 1.73 -5.68 13.10
N LYS A 58 0.91 -4.68 13.42
CA LYS A 58 -0.51 -4.88 13.75
C LYS A 58 -1.35 -5.25 12.54
N ALA A 59 -1.05 -4.68 11.38
CA ALA A 59 -1.84 -4.95 10.18
C ALA A 59 -1.56 -6.35 9.60
N GLY A 60 -0.30 -6.80 9.63
CA GLY A 60 0.12 -8.12 9.15
C GLY A 60 -0.05 -8.36 7.64
N LYS A 61 -0.61 -7.40 6.90
CA LYS A 61 -0.75 -7.40 5.44
C LYS A 61 0.15 -6.33 4.85
N VAL A 62 0.99 -6.72 3.89
CA VAL A 62 1.92 -5.80 3.22
C VAL A 62 1.92 -6.08 1.73
N ASP A 63 1.42 -5.10 0.98
CA ASP A 63 1.69 -4.88 -0.44
C ASP A 63 1.92 -3.37 -0.65
N PHE A 64 2.16 -2.97 -1.89
CA PHE A 64 2.45 -1.57 -2.21
C PHE A 64 1.31 -0.65 -1.78
N GLU A 65 0.07 -1.07 -2.01
CA GLU A 65 -1.14 -0.31 -1.72
C GLU A 65 -1.36 -0.14 -0.21
N HIS A 66 -1.16 -1.19 0.58
CA HIS A 66 -1.26 -1.15 2.04
C HIS A 66 -0.21 -0.20 2.63
N VAL A 67 1.02 -0.21 2.12
CA VAL A 67 2.10 0.66 2.60
C VAL A 67 1.76 2.13 2.38
N VAL A 68 1.21 2.48 1.21
CA VAL A 68 0.75 3.84 0.89
C VAL A 68 -0.37 4.28 1.83
N ILE A 69 -1.29 3.38 2.19
CA ILE A 69 -2.36 3.65 3.17
C ILE A 69 -1.77 3.90 4.57
N TYR A 70 -0.86 3.03 5.02
CA TYR A 70 -0.24 3.14 6.34
C TYR A 70 0.57 4.42 6.51
N SER A 71 1.37 4.79 5.51
CA SER A 71 2.12 6.05 5.56
C SER A 71 1.20 7.28 5.58
N SER A 72 0.01 7.17 4.98
CA SER A 72 -0.95 8.28 4.90
C SER A 72 -1.74 8.48 6.20
N ILE A 73 -2.08 7.41 6.91
CA ILE A 73 -2.93 7.48 8.12
C ILE A 73 -2.20 7.98 9.36
N ILE A 74 -0.87 7.90 9.38
CA ILE A 74 -0.03 8.28 10.54
C ILE A 74 -0.02 9.80 10.79
N ARG A 75 -0.62 10.60 9.91
CA ARG A 75 -0.78 12.04 10.10
C ARG A 75 -1.73 12.35 11.28
N PRO A 76 -1.50 13.45 12.05
CA PRO A 76 -2.25 13.75 13.28
C PRO A 76 -3.78 13.67 13.13
N ALA A 77 -4.34 14.23 12.06
CA ALA A 77 -5.79 14.25 11.83
C ALA A 77 -6.38 12.87 11.50
N ALA A 78 -5.58 11.98 10.89
CA ALA A 78 -6.02 10.67 10.42
C ALA A 78 -5.77 9.57 11.45
N ASN A 79 -4.85 9.78 12.40
CA ASN A 79 -4.44 8.77 13.37
C ASN A 79 -5.61 8.25 14.25
N ARG A 80 -6.64 9.08 14.47
CA ARG A 80 -7.86 8.66 15.18
C ARG A 80 -8.63 7.52 14.48
N TYR A 81 -8.39 7.31 13.19
CA TYR A 81 -9.04 6.28 12.39
C TYR A 81 -8.16 5.04 12.17
N THR A 82 -6.97 4.97 12.78
CA THR A 82 -6.03 3.87 12.62
C THR A 82 -6.65 2.52 12.98
N ASN A 83 -7.33 2.43 14.12
CA ASN A 83 -7.98 1.19 14.57
C ASN A 83 -9.14 0.78 13.64
N LEU A 84 -9.94 1.75 13.17
CA LEU A 84 -11.01 1.50 12.20
C LEU A 84 -10.46 0.95 10.87
N MET A 85 -9.31 1.45 10.42
CA MET A 85 -8.64 0.97 9.22
C MET A 85 -8.08 -0.44 9.42
N LEU A 86 -7.46 -0.73 10.57
CA LEU A 86 -6.99 -2.09 10.92
C LEU A 86 -8.15 -3.10 10.94
N ASP A 87 -9.27 -2.72 11.55
CA ASP A 87 -10.48 -3.54 11.60
C ASP A 87 -10.99 -3.90 10.19
N ARG A 88 -10.94 -2.95 9.25
CA ARG A 88 -11.30 -3.19 7.85
C ARG A 88 -10.33 -4.12 7.14
N ILE A 89 -9.03 -4.01 7.42
CA ILE A 89 -7.99 -4.88 6.84
C ILE A 89 -8.15 -6.32 7.32
N HIS A 90 -8.57 -6.50 8.58
CA HIS A 90 -8.87 -7.81 9.17
C HIS A 90 -10.27 -8.32 8.82
N GLY A 91 -11.06 -7.57 8.04
CA GLY A 91 -12.33 -8.03 7.49
C GLY A 91 -13.52 -7.90 8.44
N LYS A 92 -13.45 -7.05 9.47
CA LYS A 92 -14.62 -6.78 10.30
C LYS A 92 -15.76 -6.18 9.47
N SER A 93 -16.99 -6.56 9.79
CA SER A 93 -18.20 -6.03 9.17
C SER A 93 -18.28 -4.51 9.38
N TRP A 94 -18.59 -3.77 8.33
CA TRP A 94 -18.77 -2.32 8.40
C TRP A 94 -20.09 -1.92 7.74
N LYS A 95 -20.75 -0.93 8.33
CA LYS A 95 -22.02 -0.40 7.82
C LYS A 95 -21.78 0.88 7.04
N LEU A 96 -22.34 0.94 5.85
CA LEU A 96 -22.41 2.17 5.05
C LEU A 96 -23.21 3.23 5.83
N LEU A 97 -22.57 4.36 6.14
CA LEU A 97 -23.22 5.45 6.87
C LEU A 97 -24.36 6.08 6.07
N HIS A 98 -24.20 6.22 4.75
CA HIS A 98 -25.22 6.79 3.88
C HIS A 98 -24.99 6.47 2.39
N GLN A 99 -26.04 6.04 1.68
CA GLN A 99 -25.96 5.57 0.29
C GLN A 99 -25.45 6.64 -0.69
N ARG A 100 -25.78 7.93 -0.49
CA ARG A 100 -25.30 9.02 -1.38
C ARG A 100 -23.78 9.19 -1.34
N ILE A 101 -23.15 9.03 -0.18
CA ILE A 101 -21.70 9.19 -0.04
C ILE A 101 -20.99 8.03 -0.74
N TRP A 102 -21.56 6.83 -0.64
CA TRP A 102 -21.06 5.66 -1.34
C TRP A 102 -21.13 5.80 -2.85
N ASN A 103 -22.27 6.22 -3.38
CA ASN A 103 -22.44 6.41 -4.82
C ASN A 103 -21.50 7.51 -5.37
N ALA A 104 -21.28 8.59 -4.61
CA ALA A 104 -20.32 9.62 -4.97
C ALA A 104 -18.88 9.10 -4.93
N TRP A 105 -18.53 8.33 -3.91
CA TRP A 105 -17.20 7.73 -3.77
C TRP A 105 -16.90 6.73 -4.87
N GLN A 106 -17.87 5.87 -5.24
CA GLN A 106 -17.74 4.93 -6.37
C GLN A 106 -17.52 5.66 -7.69
N LYS A 107 -18.25 6.74 -7.97
CA LYS A 107 -18.07 7.55 -9.19
C LYS A 107 -16.69 8.22 -9.24
N ALA A 108 -16.25 8.80 -8.12
CA ALA A 108 -14.95 9.46 -8.03
C ALA A 108 -13.79 8.46 -8.15
N THR A 109 -13.88 7.31 -7.49
CA THR A 109 -12.87 6.24 -7.58
C THR A 109 -12.86 5.61 -8.96
N ALA A 110 -14.01 5.29 -9.57
CA ALA A 110 -14.06 4.77 -10.93
C ALA A 110 -13.41 5.74 -11.94
N SER A 111 -13.70 7.04 -11.86
CA SER A 111 -13.08 8.06 -12.71
C SER A 111 -11.57 8.17 -12.52
N TRP A 112 -11.09 8.13 -11.27
CA TRP A 112 -9.67 8.18 -10.95
C TRP A 112 -8.91 6.91 -11.34
N PHE A 113 -9.48 5.72 -11.12
CA PHE A 113 -8.88 4.44 -11.51
C PHE A 113 -8.84 4.25 -13.02
N MET A 114 -9.87 4.69 -13.75
CA MET A 114 -9.88 4.69 -15.21
C MET A 114 -8.81 5.64 -15.80
N LYS A 115 -8.54 6.77 -15.13
CA LYS A 115 -7.47 7.70 -15.54
C LYS A 115 -6.06 7.23 -15.19
N ASN A 116 -5.87 6.49 -14.09
CA ASN A 116 -4.53 6.15 -13.56
C ASN A 116 -4.07 4.69 -13.76
N LYS A 117 -4.79 3.87 -14.55
CA LYS A 117 -4.33 2.52 -14.99
C LYS A 117 -4.00 1.50 -13.87
N TYR A 118 -4.72 1.50 -12.74
CA TYR A 118 -4.60 0.45 -11.70
C TYR A 118 -5.90 -0.39 -11.55
N PRO A 119 -6.20 -1.32 -12.48
CA PRO A 119 -7.46 -2.08 -12.49
C PRO A 119 -7.59 -3.15 -11.39
N GLY A 120 -6.53 -3.42 -10.62
CA GLY A 120 -6.52 -4.44 -9.57
C GLY A 120 -7.11 -4.00 -8.22
N PHE A 121 -7.14 -2.70 -7.94
CA PHE A 121 -7.57 -2.17 -6.64
C PHE A 121 -9.09 -2.27 -6.44
N ALA A 122 -9.86 -1.98 -7.50
CA ALA A 122 -11.33 -2.03 -7.45
C ALA A 122 -11.86 -3.45 -7.14
N ARG A 123 -11.14 -4.50 -7.55
CA ARG A 123 -11.53 -5.90 -7.35
C ARG A 123 -11.29 -6.44 -5.94
N LYS A 124 -10.49 -5.75 -5.11
CA LYS A 124 -10.12 -6.22 -3.75
C LYS A 124 -10.96 -5.59 -2.64
N ILE A 125 -11.88 -4.68 -2.96
CA ILE A 125 -12.76 -4.08 -1.97
C ILE A 125 -14.02 -4.96 -1.84
N PRO A 126 -14.24 -5.65 -0.70
CA PRO A 126 -15.44 -6.46 -0.51
C PRO A 126 -16.68 -5.54 -0.60
N GLY A 127 -17.59 -5.87 -1.51
CA GLY A 127 -18.81 -5.08 -1.80
C GLY A 127 -18.73 -4.17 -3.05
N VAL A 128 -17.60 -4.13 -3.77
CA VAL A 128 -17.52 -3.46 -5.07
C VAL A 128 -17.82 -4.47 -6.18
N GLN A 129 -19.09 -4.62 -6.51
CA GLN A 129 -19.48 -5.18 -7.79
C GLN A 129 -19.18 -4.08 -8.82
N LEU A 130 -18.17 -4.30 -9.68
CA LEU A 130 -18.01 -3.47 -10.86
C LEU A 130 -19.33 -3.57 -11.61
N CYS A 131 -20.12 -2.50 -11.61
CA CYS A 131 -21.31 -2.42 -12.44
C CYS A 131 -20.81 -2.69 -13.87
N PRO A 132 -21.30 -3.73 -14.56
CA PRO A 132 -20.96 -3.90 -15.95
C PRO A 132 -21.62 -2.71 -16.63
N ILE A 133 -20.82 -1.70 -16.95
CA ILE A 133 -21.27 -0.61 -17.81
C ILE A 133 -21.54 -1.33 -19.12
N GLY A 134 -22.82 -1.58 -19.39
CA GLY A 134 -23.27 -2.18 -20.63
C GLY A 134 -22.63 -1.40 -21.77
N LEU A 135 -21.76 -2.09 -22.50
CA LEU A 135 -21.59 -1.81 -23.92
C LEU A 135 -22.93 -2.20 -24.55
N SER A 136 -23.83 -1.24 -24.66
CA SER A 136 -24.95 -1.32 -25.59
C SER A 136 -24.81 -0.15 -26.55
N SER A 137 -24.36 -0.51 -27.75
CA SER A 137 -24.59 0.11 -29.06
C SER A 137 -24.10 1.53 -29.29
#